data_AF-A0A255QYG9-F1
#
_entry.id   AF-A0A255QYG9-F1
#
_cell.length_a   1.000
_cell.length_b   1.000
_cell.length_c   1.000
_cell.angle_alpha   90.00
_cell.angle_beta   90.00
_cell.angle_gamma   90.00
#
_symmetry.space_group_name_H-M   'P 1'
#
loop_
_entity.id
_entity.type
_entity.pdbx_description
1 polymer ?
#
loop_
_entity_poly.entity_id
_entity_poly.type
_entity_poly.pdbx_seq_one_letter_code
_entity_poly.pdbx_strand_id
1 'polypeptide(L)'
;MALKRSIATLTLISLTLFSGLFASDDAFAETHKIVLVAGKPSHPARMHEFNAGVQLMAKCLQDQPDVDVHFVLNGWPKDESVFEDTDAVVFFMDGGGRHEIVQENGKRLKTIQSWTEKGVGLGFMHYGVEVVADQAGEEMKRWVGGHYDHMFSCNPIWEPVFNQFPKHPITQGVEPFKIKDEWYFNMRFLAGIEGNQPVDLDGMKFVPILVASPSDDVRDGPYVYPQGPYEHIEASSGRAEAMMWAVERADGGRGFGFTGGHFHDNWGNENFRKVVLNGVLWIAKAEIPANGVEHPVSEDDLNANLDPKGR
;
A
#
# COMPACT_ATOMS: atom_id res chain seq x y z
N MET A 1 59.95 -25.18 60.51
CA MET A 1 58.52 -25.01 60.19
C MET A 1 58.43 -23.84 59.21
N ALA A 2 58.02 -24.14 57.97
CA ALA A 2 57.75 -23.28 56.80
C ALA A 2 58.33 -21.85 56.73
N LEU A 3 59.29 -21.62 55.81
CA LEU A 3 59.63 -20.31 55.28
C LEU A 3 59.27 -20.30 53.77
N LYS A 4 58.23 -19.54 53.41
CA LYS A 4 57.69 -19.42 52.04
C LYS A 4 58.68 -18.66 51.14
N ARG A 5 59.01 -19.25 49.99
CA ARG A 5 59.77 -18.61 48.91
C ARG A 5 58.84 -17.78 48.04
N SER A 6 59.13 -16.49 47.90
CA SER A 6 58.56 -15.62 46.87
C SER A 6 59.15 -15.95 45.51
N ILE A 7 58.29 -16.19 44.53
CA ILE A 7 58.65 -16.22 43.10
C ILE A 7 57.94 -15.03 42.47
N ALA A 8 58.71 -14.08 41.96
CA ALA A 8 58.22 -13.00 41.11
C ALA A 8 58.07 -13.55 39.70
N THR A 9 56.83 -13.57 39.19
CA THR A 9 56.54 -13.95 37.80
C THR A 9 56.49 -12.68 36.96
N LEU A 10 57.42 -12.56 36.02
CA LEU A 10 57.48 -11.50 35.02
C LEU A 10 56.37 -11.76 33.98
N THR A 11 55.38 -10.87 33.88
CA THR A 11 54.33 -10.97 32.86
C THR A 11 54.81 -10.31 31.57
N LEU A 12 55.07 -11.11 30.52
CA LEU A 12 55.38 -10.62 29.18
C LEU A 12 54.07 -10.28 28.47
N ILE A 13 53.79 -9.00 28.23
CA ILE A 13 52.63 -8.55 27.44
C ILE A 13 53.02 -8.66 25.96
N SER A 14 52.50 -9.66 25.26
CA SER A 14 52.58 -9.76 23.80
C SER A 14 51.46 -8.94 23.17
N LEU A 15 51.82 -7.80 22.57
CA LEU A 15 50.90 -6.94 21.84
C LEU A 15 50.73 -7.48 20.41
N THR A 16 49.76 -8.39 20.20
CA THR A 16 49.35 -8.78 18.85
C THR A 16 48.44 -7.70 18.26
N LEU A 17 48.98 -6.88 17.35
CA LEU A 17 48.18 -6.05 16.45
C LEU A 17 47.36 -6.97 15.54
N PHE A 18 46.07 -7.09 15.84
CA PHE A 18 45.11 -7.72 14.94
C PHE A 18 44.65 -6.65 13.95
N SER A 19 45.32 -6.59 12.80
CA SER A 19 44.85 -5.82 11.64
C SER A 19 43.61 -6.50 11.10
N GLY A 20 42.43 -6.15 11.63
CA GLY A 20 41.16 -6.57 11.07
C GLY A 20 41.01 -5.97 9.68
N LEU A 21 41.18 -6.79 8.64
CA LEU A 21 40.57 -6.51 7.35
C LEU A 21 39.06 -6.53 7.58
N PHE A 22 38.45 -5.35 7.67
CA PHE A 22 37.03 -5.22 7.37
C PHE A 22 36.90 -5.47 5.87
N ALA A 23 36.57 -6.70 5.50
CA ALA A 23 35.91 -6.94 4.23
C ALA A 23 34.57 -6.22 4.35
N SER A 24 34.45 -5.07 3.71
CA SER A 24 33.16 -4.55 3.31
C SER A 24 32.58 -5.60 2.37
N ASP A 25 31.66 -6.41 2.89
CA ASP A 25 30.68 -7.08 2.03
C ASP A 25 29.92 -5.93 1.35
N ASP A 26 30.39 -5.53 0.16
CA ASP A 26 29.54 -4.86 -0.81
C ASP A 26 28.47 -5.89 -1.17
N ALA A 27 27.46 -6.01 -0.31
CA ALA A 27 26.18 -6.53 -0.71
C ALA A 27 25.76 -5.65 -1.88
N PHE A 28 25.78 -6.22 -3.09
CA PHE A 28 25.09 -5.59 -4.21
C PHE A 28 23.71 -5.25 -3.70
N ALA A 29 23.39 -3.96 -3.65
CA ALA A 29 22.08 -3.53 -3.20
C ALA A 29 21.06 -4.22 -4.13
N GLU A 30 20.23 -5.06 -3.53
CA GLU A 30 19.22 -5.83 -4.26
C GLU A 30 18.23 -4.82 -4.82
N THR A 31 18.22 -4.65 -6.14
CA THR A 31 17.27 -3.74 -6.79
C THR A 31 15.87 -4.31 -6.68
N HIS A 32 14.98 -3.61 -5.98
CA HIS A 32 13.61 -4.03 -5.77
C HIS A 32 12.74 -3.77 -6.99
N LYS A 33 12.20 -4.83 -7.59
CA LYS A 33 11.35 -4.72 -8.78
C LYS A 33 9.88 -4.55 -8.41
N ILE A 34 9.30 -3.43 -8.84
CA ILE A 34 7.91 -3.05 -8.56
C ILE A 34 7.13 -2.97 -9.86
N VAL A 35 5.95 -3.58 -9.91
CA VAL A 35 5.04 -3.48 -11.06
C VAL A 35 3.75 -2.74 -10.67
N LEU A 36 3.49 -1.61 -11.32
CA LEU A 36 2.26 -0.85 -11.17
C LEU A 36 1.28 -1.18 -12.30
N VAL A 37 0.12 -1.75 -11.98
CA VAL A 37 -0.89 -2.17 -12.96
C VAL A 37 -2.04 -1.18 -12.97
N ALA A 38 -2.21 -0.47 -14.09
CA ALA A 38 -3.34 0.41 -14.34
C ALA A 38 -4.53 -0.35 -14.95
N GLY A 39 -5.73 0.03 -14.55
CA GLY A 39 -6.97 -0.41 -15.16
C GLY A 39 -7.21 0.15 -16.57
N LYS A 40 -8.29 -0.30 -17.19
CA LYS A 40 -8.79 0.30 -18.44
C LYS A 40 -9.48 1.63 -18.14
N PRO A 41 -9.49 2.60 -19.08
CA PRO A 41 -10.27 3.82 -18.93
C PRO A 41 -11.75 3.54 -18.69
N SER A 42 -12.34 4.19 -17.68
CA SER A 42 -13.75 3.97 -17.30
C SER A 42 -14.55 5.26 -17.03
N HIS A 43 -14.11 6.06 -16.06
CA HIS A 43 -14.83 7.25 -15.58
C HIS A 43 -14.60 8.50 -16.44
N PRO A 44 -15.36 9.60 -16.22
CA PRO A 44 -15.11 10.87 -16.89
C PRO A 44 -13.68 11.38 -16.75
N ALA A 45 -13.31 12.34 -17.61
CA ALA A 45 -11.99 12.95 -17.55
C ALA A 45 -11.67 13.47 -16.14
N ARG A 46 -10.42 13.27 -15.71
CA ARG A 46 -9.89 13.59 -14.37
C ARG A 46 -10.38 12.68 -13.25
N MET A 47 -11.14 11.63 -13.58
CA MET A 47 -11.59 10.60 -12.64
C MET A 47 -11.09 9.22 -13.09
N HIS A 48 -10.60 8.43 -12.15
CA HIS A 48 -10.05 7.09 -12.40
C HIS A 48 -9.08 7.11 -13.59
N GLU A 49 -8.15 8.07 -13.58
CA GLU A 49 -7.09 8.21 -14.58
C GLU A 49 -5.96 7.24 -14.22
N PHE A 50 -6.24 5.95 -14.31
CA PHE A 50 -5.35 4.90 -13.82
C PHE A 50 -4.03 4.87 -14.59
N ASN A 51 -4.07 4.98 -15.93
CA ASN A 51 -2.84 4.95 -16.72
C ASN A 51 -1.97 6.18 -16.41
N ALA A 52 -2.57 7.36 -16.29
CA ALA A 52 -1.84 8.58 -15.90
C ALA A 52 -1.26 8.44 -14.48
N GLY A 53 -2.06 7.92 -13.54
CA GLY A 53 -1.67 7.74 -12.15
C GLY A 53 -0.47 6.82 -11.97
N VAL A 54 -0.47 5.63 -12.59
CA VAL A 54 0.68 4.70 -12.47
C VAL A 54 1.94 5.26 -13.12
N GLN A 55 1.82 5.97 -14.24
CA GLN A 55 2.98 6.61 -14.89
C GLN A 55 3.53 7.76 -14.04
N LEU A 56 2.67 8.55 -13.41
CA LEU A 56 3.08 9.60 -12.47
C LEU A 56 3.75 9.01 -11.23
N MET A 57 3.20 7.93 -10.66
CA MET A 57 3.83 7.21 -9.54
C MET A 57 5.20 6.65 -9.93
N ALA A 58 5.32 6.03 -11.10
CA ALA A 58 6.61 5.55 -11.62
C ALA A 58 7.62 6.69 -11.77
N LYS A 59 7.20 7.84 -12.33
CA LYS A 59 8.04 9.04 -12.41
C LYS A 59 8.50 9.51 -11.03
N CYS A 60 7.63 9.50 -10.01
CA CYS A 60 8.00 9.92 -8.66
C CYS A 60 8.97 8.95 -7.97
N LEU A 61 8.99 7.68 -8.37
CA LEU A 61 9.83 6.63 -7.79
C LEU A 61 11.15 6.43 -8.57
N GLN A 62 11.29 6.98 -9.77
CA GLN A 62 12.43 6.72 -10.66
C GLN A 62 13.81 7.07 -10.06
N ASP A 63 13.84 8.03 -9.11
CA ASP A 63 15.06 8.53 -8.48
C ASP A 63 15.34 7.84 -7.12
N GLN A 64 14.49 6.88 -6.71
CA GLN A 64 14.72 6.11 -5.49
C GLN A 64 15.86 5.10 -5.72
N PRO A 65 16.86 5.05 -4.81
CA PRO A 65 17.95 4.09 -4.94
C PRO A 65 17.41 2.66 -4.87
N ASP A 66 18.03 1.77 -5.65
CA ASP A 66 17.77 0.33 -5.58
C ASP A 66 16.30 -0.07 -5.80
N VAL A 67 15.59 0.70 -6.63
CA VAL A 67 14.21 0.43 -7.03
C VAL A 67 14.10 0.47 -8.56
N ASP A 68 13.49 -0.57 -9.14
CA ASP A 68 13.17 -0.66 -10.56
C ASP A 68 11.65 -0.71 -10.74
N VAL A 69 11.06 0.38 -11.23
CA VAL A 69 9.60 0.52 -11.37
C VAL A 69 9.16 0.30 -12.81
N HIS A 70 8.36 -0.74 -13.00
CA HIS A 70 7.66 -1.04 -14.24
C HIS A 70 6.18 -0.65 -14.09
N PHE A 71 5.53 -0.33 -15.20
CA PHE A 71 4.08 -0.17 -15.22
C PHE A 71 3.44 -0.90 -16.39
N VAL A 72 2.22 -1.38 -16.17
CA VAL A 72 1.35 -2.00 -17.17
C VAL A 72 0.12 -1.13 -17.33
N LEU A 73 -0.28 -0.89 -18.58
CA LEU A 73 -1.42 -0.06 -18.92
C LEU A 73 -2.61 -0.91 -19.40
N ASN A 74 -3.82 -0.44 -19.12
CA ASN A 74 -5.08 -0.98 -19.66
C ASN A 74 -5.43 -2.41 -19.24
N GLY A 75 -5.20 -2.74 -17.97
CA GLY A 75 -5.58 -3.99 -17.33
C GLY A 75 -4.44 -5.00 -17.26
N TRP A 76 -4.79 -6.28 -17.17
CA TRP A 76 -3.79 -7.35 -17.06
C TRP A 76 -2.91 -7.44 -18.32
N PRO A 77 -1.58 -7.57 -18.19
CA PRO A 77 -0.69 -7.57 -19.35
C PRO A 77 -0.88 -8.82 -20.19
N LYS A 78 -0.68 -8.68 -21.50
CA LYS A 78 -0.60 -9.85 -22.41
C LYS A 78 0.68 -10.66 -22.19
N ASP A 79 1.77 -9.97 -21.87
CA ASP A 79 3.05 -10.56 -21.54
C ASP A 79 3.21 -10.57 -20.02
N GLU A 80 2.98 -11.75 -19.42
CA GLU A 80 3.06 -11.94 -17.96
C GLU A 80 4.51 -11.97 -17.45
N SER A 81 5.53 -11.97 -18.33
CA SER A 81 6.95 -11.94 -17.92
C SER A 81 7.34 -10.66 -17.18
N VAL A 82 6.56 -9.58 -17.31
CA VAL A 82 6.73 -8.37 -16.51
C VAL A 82 6.65 -8.67 -15.00
N PHE A 83 5.93 -9.70 -14.59
CA PHE A 83 5.79 -10.12 -13.19
C PHE A 83 6.89 -11.09 -12.71
N GLU A 84 7.78 -11.55 -13.58
CA GLU A 84 8.89 -12.42 -13.17
C GLU A 84 9.81 -11.68 -12.20
N ASP A 85 10.19 -12.36 -11.11
CA ASP A 85 11.08 -11.85 -10.05
C ASP A 85 10.69 -10.48 -9.49
N THR A 86 9.38 -10.17 -9.44
CA THR A 86 8.88 -8.93 -8.83
C THR A 86 8.80 -9.04 -7.32
N ASP A 87 9.19 -7.98 -6.61
CA ASP A 87 9.05 -7.87 -5.15
C ASP A 87 7.69 -7.32 -4.74
N ALA A 88 7.06 -6.49 -5.58
CA ALA A 88 5.74 -5.94 -5.33
C ALA A 88 4.92 -5.70 -6.58
N VAL A 89 3.61 -5.89 -6.45
CA VAL A 89 2.62 -5.53 -7.47
C VAL A 89 1.53 -4.65 -6.87
N VAL A 90 1.24 -3.53 -7.53
CA VAL A 90 0.16 -2.61 -7.13
C VAL A 90 -0.90 -2.60 -8.22
N PHE A 91 -2.16 -2.78 -7.83
CA PHE A 91 -3.31 -2.68 -8.71
C PHE A 91 -4.06 -1.37 -8.45
N PHE A 92 -3.99 -0.46 -9.41
CA PHE A 92 -4.76 0.79 -9.42
C PHE A 92 -5.69 0.78 -10.63
N MET A 93 -6.91 0.28 -10.40
CA MET A 93 -7.83 -0.07 -11.48
C MET A 93 -9.28 -0.11 -11.02
N ASP A 94 -10.20 -0.35 -11.95
CA ASP A 94 -11.59 -0.65 -11.61
C ASP A 94 -11.72 -2.03 -10.92
N GLY A 95 -12.72 -2.15 -10.05
CA GLY A 95 -13.00 -3.39 -9.32
C GLY A 95 -14.34 -4.06 -9.61
N GLY A 96 -14.90 -4.68 -8.58
CA GLY A 96 -16.16 -5.43 -8.64
C GLY A 96 -16.04 -6.73 -9.44
N GLY A 97 -17.13 -7.15 -10.09
CA GLY A 97 -17.20 -8.44 -10.79
C GLY A 97 -16.29 -8.58 -12.02
N ARG A 98 -15.75 -7.46 -12.52
CA ARG A 98 -14.82 -7.39 -13.65
C ARG A 98 -13.38 -7.08 -13.24
N HIS A 99 -13.08 -7.11 -11.94
CA HIS A 99 -11.73 -6.89 -11.43
C HIS A 99 -10.74 -7.82 -12.16
N GLU A 100 -9.61 -7.29 -12.63
CA GLU A 100 -8.70 -8.04 -13.52
C GLU A 100 -8.18 -9.32 -12.85
N ILE A 101 -8.03 -9.33 -11.52
CA ILE A 101 -7.56 -10.50 -10.76
C ILE A 101 -8.51 -11.70 -10.78
N VAL A 102 -9.83 -11.48 -10.94
CA VAL A 102 -10.83 -12.57 -10.90
C VAL A 102 -11.17 -13.12 -12.28
N GLN A 103 -10.55 -12.59 -13.34
CA GLN A 103 -10.78 -13.02 -14.72
C GLN A 103 -10.07 -14.34 -15.06
N GLU A 104 -10.25 -14.81 -16.30
CA GLU A 104 -9.62 -16.03 -16.83
C GLU A 104 -9.97 -17.28 -16.00
N ASN A 105 -11.23 -17.39 -15.57
CA ASN A 105 -11.75 -18.52 -14.80
C ASN A 105 -10.89 -18.86 -13.56
N GLY A 106 -10.43 -17.82 -12.85
CA GLY A 106 -9.62 -17.97 -11.63
C GLY A 106 -8.13 -18.26 -11.86
N LYS A 107 -7.64 -18.27 -13.11
CA LYS A 107 -6.19 -18.39 -13.40
C LYS A 107 -5.43 -17.28 -12.67
N ARG A 108 -5.88 -16.03 -12.80
CA ARG A 108 -5.15 -14.85 -12.28
C ARG A 108 -5.12 -14.81 -10.76
N LEU A 109 -6.21 -15.19 -10.07
CA LEU A 109 -6.22 -15.38 -8.62
C LEU A 109 -5.15 -16.39 -8.17
N LYS A 110 -5.04 -17.55 -8.84
CA LYS A 110 -4.02 -18.56 -8.52
C LYS A 110 -2.60 -18.04 -8.78
N THR A 111 -2.41 -17.28 -9.85
CA THR A 111 -1.13 -16.62 -10.13
C THR A 111 -0.73 -15.69 -8.99
N ILE A 112 -1.63 -14.80 -8.56
CA ILE A 112 -1.38 -13.85 -7.46
C ILE A 112 -1.14 -14.61 -6.14
N GLN A 113 -1.92 -15.65 -5.87
CA GLN A 113 -1.70 -16.51 -4.71
C GLN A 113 -0.27 -17.09 -4.70
N SER A 114 0.24 -17.55 -5.85
CA SER A 114 1.63 -18.04 -5.94
C SER A 114 2.68 -16.95 -5.72
N TRP A 115 2.37 -15.68 -5.99
CA TRP A 115 3.23 -14.55 -5.64
C TRP A 115 3.24 -14.33 -4.13
N THR A 116 2.06 -14.37 -3.49
CA THR A 116 1.95 -14.19 -2.04
C THR A 116 2.73 -15.24 -1.26
N GLU A 117 2.72 -16.50 -1.70
CA GLU A 117 3.48 -17.61 -1.13
C GLU A 117 5.00 -17.45 -1.24
N LYS A 118 5.47 -16.61 -2.18
CA LYS A 118 6.88 -16.23 -2.35
C LYS A 118 7.24 -14.94 -1.58
N GLY A 119 6.29 -14.36 -0.85
CA GLY A 119 6.50 -13.13 -0.08
C GLY A 119 6.41 -11.85 -0.90
N VAL A 120 5.94 -11.91 -2.16
CA VAL A 120 5.70 -10.72 -3.00
C VAL A 120 4.65 -9.82 -2.35
N GLY A 121 4.94 -8.53 -2.27
CA GLY A 121 4.06 -7.51 -1.72
C GLY A 121 2.88 -7.16 -2.65
N LEU A 122 1.70 -6.88 -2.08
CA LEU A 122 0.52 -6.53 -2.86
C LEU A 122 -0.13 -5.22 -2.42
N GLY A 123 -0.38 -4.31 -3.36
CA GLY A 123 -1.15 -3.08 -3.12
C GLY A 123 -2.44 -3.08 -3.94
N PHE A 124 -3.55 -2.68 -3.35
CA PHE A 124 -4.80 -2.44 -4.07
C PHE A 124 -5.31 -1.04 -3.75
N MET A 125 -5.70 -0.30 -4.78
CA MET A 125 -5.99 1.13 -4.68
C MET A 125 -7.35 1.49 -5.28
N HIS A 126 -8.04 2.38 -4.59
CA HIS A 126 -9.34 2.94 -4.96
C HIS A 126 -10.35 1.84 -5.29
N TYR A 127 -11.01 1.90 -6.44
CA TYR A 127 -11.95 0.88 -6.89
C TYR A 127 -11.29 -0.53 -6.97
N GLY A 128 -9.96 -0.62 -7.08
CA GLY A 128 -9.22 -1.87 -7.02
C GLY A 128 -9.26 -2.58 -5.66
N VAL A 129 -9.67 -1.91 -4.58
CA VAL A 129 -9.95 -2.60 -3.30
C VAL A 129 -11.34 -3.25 -3.26
N GLU A 130 -12.17 -3.10 -4.30
CA GLU A 130 -13.47 -3.76 -4.41
C GLU A 130 -13.41 -5.05 -5.23
N VAL A 131 -13.93 -6.12 -4.66
CA VAL A 131 -14.22 -7.38 -5.33
C VAL A 131 -15.61 -7.86 -4.91
N VAL A 132 -16.26 -8.67 -5.75
CA VAL A 132 -17.43 -9.42 -5.27
C VAL A 132 -16.94 -10.40 -4.20
N ALA A 133 -17.56 -10.39 -3.03
CA ALA A 133 -17.10 -11.16 -1.87
C ALA A 133 -16.87 -12.65 -2.19
N ASP A 134 -17.81 -13.28 -2.89
CA ASP A 134 -17.74 -14.70 -3.27
C ASP A 134 -16.69 -15.00 -4.36
N GLN A 135 -16.14 -13.99 -5.03
CA GLN A 135 -15.10 -14.17 -6.05
C GLN A 135 -13.69 -14.11 -5.47
N ALA A 136 -13.43 -13.18 -4.53
CA ALA A 136 -12.08 -12.93 -4.02
C ALA A 136 -12.03 -12.25 -2.63
N GLY A 137 -13.13 -12.14 -1.90
CA GLY A 137 -13.16 -11.40 -0.62
C GLY A 137 -12.23 -12.02 0.43
N GLU A 138 -12.19 -13.35 0.50
CA GLU A 138 -11.30 -14.06 1.42
C GLU A 138 -9.83 -13.95 1.00
N GLU A 139 -9.54 -13.98 -0.30
CA GLU A 139 -8.21 -13.70 -0.86
C GLU A 139 -7.75 -12.29 -0.47
N MET A 140 -8.57 -11.27 -0.70
CA MET A 140 -8.23 -9.88 -0.36
C MET A 140 -7.97 -9.69 1.14
N LYS A 141 -8.77 -10.32 2.01
CA LYS A 141 -8.52 -10.34 3.46
C LYS A 141 -7.17 -10.96 3.80
N ARG A 142 -6.81 -12.09 3.17
CA ARG A 142 -5.52 -12.75 3.40
C ARG A 142 -4.34 -11.98 2.82
N TRP A 143 -4.52 -11.29 1.70
CA TRP A 143 -3.45 -10.62 0.97
C TRP A 143 -3.15 -9.22 1.49
N VAL A 144 -4.21 -8.43 1.70
CA VAL A 144 -4.10 -7.01 2.07
C VAL A 144 -4.91 -6.65 3.31
N GLY A 145 -5.57 -7.60 3.97
CA GLY A 145 -6.26 -7.37 5.25
C GLY A 145 -7.74 -7.01 5.12
N GLY A 146 -8.21 -6.60 3.95
CA GLY A 146 -9.62 -6.28 3.74
C GLY A 146 -9.98 -5.84 2.33
N HIS A 147 -11.27 -5.62 2.10
CA HIS A 147 -11.81 -5.19 0.81
C HIS A 147 -13.12 -4.39 0.99
N TYR A 148 -13.49 -3.65 -0.04
CA TYR A 148 -14.84 -3.11 -0.16
C TYR A 148 -15.80 -4.25 -0.52
N ASP A 149 -16.97 -4.26 0.11
CA ASP A 149 -18.03 -5.25 -0.14
C ASP A 149 -19.34 -4.52 -0.48
N HIS A 150 -19.85 -4.74 -1.69
CA HIS A 150 -21.08 -4.10 -2.15
C HIS A 150 -22.25 -4.42 -1.22
N MET A 151 -23.06 -3.41 -0.87
CA MET A 151 -24.15 -3.47 0.13
C MET A 151 -23.70 -3.59 1.59
N PHE A 152 -22.39 -3.61 1.85
CA PHE A 152 -21.84 -3.50 3.20
C PHE A 152 -21.04 -2.21 3.38
N SER A 153 -20.12 -1.93 2.46
CA SER A 153 -19.29 -0.73 2.43
C SER A 153 -19.98 0.43 1.71
N CYS A 154 -19.45 1.64 1.85
CA CYS A 154 -19.93 2.83 1.14
C CYS A 154 -18.77 3.75 0.71
N ASN A 155 -19.00 4.56 -0.31
CA ASN A 155 -18.01 5.40 -0.99
C ASN A 155 -18.46 6.87 -1.16
N PRO A 156 -18.76 7.62 -0.09
CA PRO A 156 -19.13 9.02 -0.24
C PRO A 156 -17.96 9.84 -0.79
N ILE A 157 -18.30 10.99 -1.41
CA ILE A 157 -17.34 12.05 -1.68
C ILE A 157 -17.29 12.99 -0.48
N TRP A 158 -16.16 13.05 0.22
CA TRP A 158 -15.96 13.88 1.41
C TRP A 158 -14.50 14.27 1.60
N GLU A 159 -14.22 15.16 2.57
CA GLU A 159 -12.89 15.73 2.82
C GLU A 159 -12.45 15.41 4.27
N PRO A 160 -11.92 14.20 4.54
CA PRO A 160 -11.33 13.88 5.83
C PRO A 160 -10.10 14.74 6.12
N VAL A 161 -9.84 14.95 7.41
CA VAL A 161 -8.61 15.57 7.92
C VAL A 161 -7.73 14.47 8.51
N PHE A 162 -6.54 14.27 7.95
CA PHE A 162 -5.52 13.36 8.47
C PHE A 162 -4.46 14.16 9.22
N ASN A 163 -4.48 14.11 10.55
CA ASN A 163 -3.57 14.86 11.40
C ASN A 163 -2.92 14.00 12.51
N GLN A 164 -3.19 12.70 12.49
CA GLN A 164 -2.59 11.71 13.38
C GLN A 164 -2.17 10.52 12.53
N PHE A 165 -0.95 10.05 12.75
CA PHE A 165 -0.34 8.96 11.99
C PHE A 165 0.26 7.94 12.97
N PRO A 166 0.13 6.62 12.71
CA PRO A 166 0.82 5.61 13.51
C PRO A 166 2.34 5.75 13.37
N LYS A 167 3.09 5.14 14.30
CA LYS A 167 4.53 4.94 14.09
C LYS A 167 4.73 3.79 13.09
N HIS A 168 4.78 4.10 11.80
CA HIS A 168 4.93 3.13 10.72
C HIS A 168 5.85 3.67 9.60
N PRO A 169 6.65 2.84 8.89
CA PRO A 169 7.50 3.33 7.80
C PRO A 169 6.73 4.09 6.71
N ILE A 170 5.51 3.65 6.39
CA ILE A 170 4.63 4.32 5.40
C ILE A 170 4.38 5.80 5.73
N THR A 171 4.38 6.18 7.01
CA THR A 171 4.08 7.55 7.44
C THR A 171 5.33 8.43 7.60
N GLN A 172 6.51 7.97 7.19
CA GLN A 172 7.73 8.78 7.21
C GLN A 172 7.59 10.02 6.33
N GLY A 173 7.84 11.19 6.94
CA GLY A 173 7.73 12.50 6.29
C GLY A 173 6.34 12.91 5.81
N VAL A 174 5.30 12.17 6.17
CA VAL A 174 3.91 12.56 5.89
C VAL A 174 3.48 13.60 6.93
N GLU A 175 3.15 14.80 6.46
CA GLU A 175 2.61 15.88 7.28
C GLU A 175 1.07 15.89 7.26
N PRO A 176 0.40 16.56 8.21
CA PRO A 176 -1.04 16.68 8.21
C PRO A 176 -1.61 17.24 6.90
N PHE A 177 -2.67 16.64 6.39
CA PHE A 177 -3.36 17.08 5.18
C PHE A 177 -4.86 16.80 5.26
N LYS A 178 -5.61 17.49 4.40
CA LYS A 178 -7.01 17.19 4.14
C LYS A 178 -7.21 17.19 2.63
N ILE A 179 -8.06 16.30 2.13
CA ILE A 179 -8.27 16.19 0.68
C ILE A 179 -9.62 15.60 0.36
N LYS A 180 -10.33 16.25 -0.55
CA LYS A 180 -11.62 15.78 -1.02
C LYS A 180 -11.41 14.66 -2.04
N ASP A 181 -11.98 13.50 -1.76
CA ASP A 181 -11.91 12.31 -2.62
C ASP A 181 -13.19 11.48 -2.43
N GLU A 182 -13.36 10.44 -3.25
CA GLU A 182 -14.34 9.38 -3.01
C GLU A 182 -13.69 8.34 -2.07
N TRP A 183 -13.78 8.60 -0.77
CA TRP A 183 -13.12 7.79 0.26
C TRP A 183 -14.05 6.72 0.80
N TYR A 184 -13.64 5.45 0.65
CA TYR A 184 -14.47 4.31 1.07
C TYR A 184 -14.29 4.02 2.55
N PHE A 185 -15.36 3.58 3.20
CA PHE A 185 -15.33 3.10 4.58
C PHE A 185 -16.40 2.03 4.86
N ASN A 186 -16.43 1.54 6.11
CA ASN A 186 -17.18 0.35 6.50
C ASN A 186 -16.73 -0.88 5.70
N MET A 187 -15.42 -1.09 5.66
CA MET A 187 -14.77 -2.15 4.88
C MET A 187 -14.90 -3.51 5.54
N ARG A 188 -14.80 -4.59 4.76
CA ARG A 188 -14.66 -5.95 5.30
C ARG A 188 -13.20 -6.22 5.61
N PHE A 189 -12.86 -6.30 6.90
CA PHE A 189 -11.51 -6.70 7.33
C PHE A 189 -11.44 -8.15 7.81
N LEU A 190 -10.23 -8.71 7.81
CA LEU A 190 -9.94 -10.03 8.36
C LEU A 190 -10.46 -10.17 9.79
N ALA A 191 -11.02 -11.34 10.11
CA ALA A 191 -11.62 -11.65 11.42
C ALA A 191 -12.74 -10.68 11.88
N GLY A 192 -13.27 -9.85 10.97
CA GLY A 192 -14.34 -8.90 11.29
C GLY A 192 -13.91 -7.75 12.20
N ILE A 193 -12.62 -7.42 12.25
CA ILE A 193 -12.16 -6.22 12.97
C ILE A 193 -12.76 -4.95 12.36
N GLU A 194 -12.87 -3.90 13.15
CA GLU A 194 -13.35 -2.59 12.70
C GLU A 194 -12.33 -1.86 11.82
N GLY A 195 -11.05 -2.25 11.88
CA GLY A 195 -9.96 -1.65 11.11
C GLY A 195 -9.54 -0.26 11.60
N ASN A 196 -9.99 0.18 12.78
CA ASN A 196 -9.71 1.51 13.33
C ASN A 196 -8.52 1.57 14.30
N GLN A 197 -7.93 0.42 14.63
CA GLN A 197 -6.77 0.29 15.52
C GLN A 197 -5.83 -0.81 15.01
N PRO A 198 -4.53 -0.78 15.38
CA PRO A 198 -3.62 -1.88 15.11
C PRO A 198 -4.05 -3.17 15.81
N VAL A 199 -3.96 -4.29 15.11
CA VAL A 199 -4.29 -5.62 15.65
C VAL A 199 -3.28 -6.67 15.14
N ASP A 200 -2.93 -7.63 15.98
CA ASP A 200 -2.20 -8.84 15.58
C ASP A 200 -3.20 -10.00 15.57
N LEU A 201 -3.42 -10.61 14.41
CA LEU A 201 -4.43 -11.64 14.15
C LEU A 201 -3.78 -12.83 13.47
N ASP A 202 -3.63 -13.95 14.18
CA ASP A 202 -3.21 -15.24 13.60
C ASP A 202 -1.98 -15.14 12.66
N GLY A 203 -0.97 -14.37 13.05
CA GLY A 203 0.25 -14.17 12.26
C GLY A 203 0.15 -13.10 11.18
N MET A 204 -0.93 -12.32 11.16
CA MET A 204 -1.07 -11.09 10.37
C MET A 204 -1.12 -9.87 11.29
N LYS A 205 -0.18 -8.94 11.10
CA LYS A 205 -0.23 -7.63 11.76
C LYS A 205 -0.98 -6.67 10.87
N PHE A 206 -2.08 -6.10 11.36
CA PHE A 206 -2.85 -5.06 10.71
C PHE A 206 -2.52 -3.70 11.36
N VAL A 207 -2.26 -2.68 10.54
CA VAL A 207 -2.04 -1.31 11.00
C VAL A 207 -2.84 -0.35 10.12
N PRO A 208 -3.80 0.40 10.67
CA PRO A 208 -4.45 1.46 9.90
C PRO A 208 -3.50 2.67 9.78
N ILE A 209 -3.32 3.15 8.56
CA ILE A 209 -2.33 4.18 8.20
C ILE A 209 -2.98 5.56 8.12
N LEU A 210 -4.06 5.68 7.34
CA LEU A 210 -4.87 6.88 7.25
C LEU A 210 -6.21 6.58 7.92
N VAL A 211 -6.53 7.32 8.97
CA VAL A 211 -7.74 7.14 9.76
C VAL A 211 -8.44 8.48 9.94
N ALA A 212 -9.74 8.50 9.67
CA ALA A 212 -10.58 9.67 9.97
C ALA A 212 -11.99 9.23 10.41
N SER A 213 -12.69 10.10 11.11
CA SER A 213 -14.07 9.85 11.57
C SER A 213 -15.04 10.61 10.67
N PRO A 214 -15.81 9.94 9.79
CA PRO A 214 -16.86 10.61 9.03
C PRO A 214 -17.96 11.12 9.97
N SER A 215 -18.50 12.30 9.68
CA SER A 215 -19.68 12.81 10.37
C SER A 215 -20.93 12.00 10.03
N ASP A 216 -21.99 12.16 10.80
CA ASP A 216 -23.27 11.53 10.51
C ASP A 216 -23.77 11.94 9.10
N ASP A 217 -23.68 13.21 8.71
CA ASP A 217 -24.02 13.65 7.34
C ASP A 217 -23.26 12.90 6.22
N VAL A 218 -22.01 12.48 6.48
CA VAL A 218 -21.21 11.70 5.52
C VAL A 218 -21.63 10.23 5.52
N ARG A 219 -21.98 9.67 6.70
CA ARG A 219 -22.46 8.29 6.87
C ARG A 219 -23.87 8.11 6.31
N ASP A 220 -24.75 9.06 6.58
CA ASP A 220 -26.15 9.10 6.15
C ASP A 220 -26.27 9.41 4.65
N GLY A 221 -25.21 10.01 4.08
CA GLY A 221 -25.26 10.79 2.85
C GLY A 221 -25.99 10.09 1.69
N PRO A 222 -26.96 10.75 1.03
CA PRO A 222 -27.73 10.18 -0.10
C PRO A 222 -26.91 10.01 -1.39
N TYR A 223 -25.62 10.34 -1.36
CA TYR A 223 -24.67 10.32 -2.48
C TYR A 223 -23.70 9.14 -2.41
N VAL A 224 -23.91 8.21 -1.48
CA VAL A 224 -23.14 6.96 -1.41
C VAL A 224 -23.65 5.95 -2.44
N TYR A 225 -22.74 5.19 -3.01
CA TYR A 225 -23.06 3.97 -3.74
C TYR A 225 -22.61 2.75 -2.90
N PRO A 226 -23.48 1.73 -2.75
CA PRO A 226 -24.88 1.71 -3.12
C PRO A 226 -25.72 2.72 -2.29
N GLN A 227 -26.88 3.13 -2.81
CA GLN A 227 -27.68 4.23 -2.23
C GLN A 227 -28.19 3.85 -0.83
N GLY A 228 -27.71 4.57 0.18
CA GLY A 228 -28.09 4.43 1.58
C GLY A 228 -29.22 5.37 2.03
N PRO A 229 -29.38 5.56 3.36
CA PRO A 229 -28.54 4.97 4.40
C PRO A 229 -28.82 3.48 4.65
N TYR A 230 -27.82 2.76 5.15
CA TYR A 230 -27.94 1.39 5.63
C TYR A 230 -27.82 1.37 7.15
N GLU A 231 -28.72 0.65 7.83
CA GLU A 231 -28.79 0.62 9.29
C GLU A 231 -27.44 0.28 9.96
N HIS A 232 -26.63 -0.61 9.36
CA HIS A 232 -25.33 -1.00 9.92
C HIS A 232 -24.23 0.07 9.75
N ILE A 233 -24.34 0.94 8.74
CA ILE A 233 -23.44 2.09 8.54
C ILE A 233 -23.79 3.20 9.54
N GLU A 234 -25.08 3.51 9.69
CA GLU A 234 -25.59 4.50 10.65
C GLU A 234 -25.30 4.07 12.10
N ALA A 235 -25.47 2.78 12.41
CA ALA A 235 -25.16 2.22 13.72
C ALA A 235 -23.67 2.36 14.12
N SER A 236 -22.80 2.68 13.15
CA SER A 236 -21.37 2.94 13.36
C SER A 236 -21.04 4.43 13.54
N SER A 237 -22.03 5.27 13.85
CA SER A 237 -21.83 6.71 14.14
C SER A 237 -20.67 6.95 15.13
N GLY A 238 -19.86 7.96 14.82
CA GLY A 238 -18.67 8.34 15.62
C GLY A 238 -17.48 7.38 15.49
N ARG A 239 -17.59 6.22 14.83
CA ARG A 239 -16.46 5.32 14.63
C ARG A 239 -15.43 5.95 13.68
N ALA A 240 -14.15 5.80 14.00
CA ALA A 240 -13.08 6.10 13.06
C ALA A 240 -12.96 4.99 12.01
N GLU A 241 -12.65 5.35 10.77
CA GLU A 241 -12.57 4.42 9.64
C GLU A 241 -11.16 4.48 9.04
N ALA A 242 -10.65 3.36 8.55
CA ALA A 242 -9.38 3.32 7.82
C ALA A 242 -9.60 3.57 6.32
N MET A 243 -8.91 4.59 5.79
CA MET A 243 -8.85 4.91 4.36
C MET A 243 -7.58 4.37 3.70
N MET A 244 -6.58 4.04 4.51
CA MET A 244 -5.41 3.28 4.11
C MET A 244 -5.02 2.37 5.26
N TRP A 245 -4.63 1.14 4.96
CA TRP A 245 -4.16 0.18 5.95
C TRP A 245 -3.04 -0.68 5.38
N ALA A 246 -2.23 -1.25 6.27
CA ALA A 246 -1.11 -2.10 5.94
C ALA A 246 -1.20 -3.42 6.68
N VAL A 247 -0.74 -4.49 6.05
CA VAL A 247 -0.62 -5.82 6.65
C VAL A 247 0.77 -6.40 6.46
N GLU A 248 1.33 -6.96 7.52
CA GLU A 248 2.47 -7.89 7.45
C GLU A 248 1.93 -9.31 7.63
N ARG A 249 2.19 -10.19 6.66
CA ARG A 249 1.72 -11.57 6.61
C ARG A 249 2.74 -12.52 7.25
N ALA A 250 2.28 -13.69 7.71
CA ALA A 250 3.12 -14.71 8.30
C ALA A 250 4.19 -15.29 7.34
N ASP A 251 3.93 -15.23 6.03
CA ASP A 251 4.86 -15.60 4.96
C ASP A 251 5.97 -14.54 4.73
N GLY A 252 5.99 -13.47 5.52
CA GLY A 252 6.93 -12.35 5.39
C GLY A 252 6.58 -11.39 4.26
N GLY A 253 5.49 -11.63 3.53
CA GLY A 253 4.94 -10.71 2.55
C GLY A 253 4.23 -9.54 3.21
N ARG A 254 4.09 -8.45 2.46
CA ARG A 254 3.41 -7.23 2.90
C ARG A 254 2.21 -6.96 2.00
N GLY A 255 1.26 -6.17 2.48
CA GLY A 255 0.19 -5.68 1.63
C GLY A 255 -0.45 -4.41 2.14
N PHE A 256 -1.07 -3.63 1.26
CA PHE A 256 -1.85 -2.47 1.66
C PHE A 256 -3.13 -2.34 0.85
N GLY A 257 -4.15 -1.76 1.47
CA GLY A 257 -5.32 -1.22 0.78
C GLY A 257 -5.38 0.30 0.95
N PHE A 258 -5.83 0.99 -0.08
CA PHE A 258 -5.99 2.44 -0.10
C PHE A 258 -7.30 2.79 -0.80
N THR A 259 -8.17 3.58 -0.19
CA THR A 259 -9.53 3.82 -0.72
C THR A 259 -9.65 5.09 -1.55
N GLY A 260 -8.70 6.03 -1.43
CA GLY A 260 -8.68 7.26 -2.24
C GLY A 260 -8.11 7.03 -3.64
N GLY A 261 -8.05 8.09 -4.44
CA GLY A 261 -7.53 8.06 -5.81
C GLY A 261 -8.61 8.18 -6.89
N HIS A 262 -9.80 8.67 -6.54
CA HIS A 262 -10.86 8.93 -7.52
C HIS A 262 -10.50 10.09 -8.43
N PHE A 263 -10.17 11.26 -7.84
CA PHE A 263 -9.80 12.46 -8.58
C PHE A 263 -8.30 12.47 -8.87
N HIS A 264 -7.93 12.50 -10.15
CA HIS A 264 -6.53 12.49 -10.57
C HIS A 264 -5.74 13.69 -10.03
N ASP A 265 -6.38 14.84 -9.91
CA ASP A 265 -5.81 16.09 -9.42
C ASP A 265 -5.24 15.96 -7.99
N ASN A 266 -5.74 15.01 -7.20
CA ASN A 266 -5.26 14.76 -5.85
C ASN A 266 -3.80 14.30 -5.81
N TRP A 267 -3.27 13.76 -6.92
CA TRP A 267 -1.83 13.47 -7.03
C TRP A 267 -0.96 14.71 -6.95
N GLY A 268 -1.50 15.92 -7.14
CA GLY A 268 -0.78 17.18 -6.92
C GLY A 268 -0.52 17.47 -5.44
N ASN A 269 -1.33 16.92 -4.52
CA ASN A 269 -1.11 17.07 -3.09
C ASN A 269 0.07 16.18 -2.63
N GLU A 270 1.10 16.81 -2.07
CA GLU A 270 2.33 16.12 -1.67
C GLU A 270 2.09 15.00 -0.66
N ASN A 271 1.36 15.24 0.43
CA ASN A 271 1.20 14.25 1.51
C ASN A 271 0.28 13.08 1.10
N PHE A 272 -0.76 13.36 0.29
CA PHE A 272 -1.59 12.32 -0.32
C PHE A 272 -0.76 11.41 -1.24
N ARG A 273 0.10 11.99 -2.07
CA ARG A 273 1.00 11.23 -2.93
C ARG A 273 2.06 10.48 -2.13
N LYS A 274 2.73 11.15 -1.18
CA LYS A 274 3.83 10.60 -0.37
C LYS A 274 3.42 9.36 0.40
N VAL A 275 2.26 9.35 1.06
CA VAL A 275 1.81 8.18 1.83
C VAL A 275 1.57 6.96 0.93
N VAL A 276 1.07 7.16 -0.30
CA VAL A 276 0.91 6.09 -1.28
C VAL A 276 2.27 5.58 -1.77
N LEU A 277 3.17 6.48 -2.18
CA LEU A 277 4.51 6.12 -2.66
C LEU A 277 5.34 5.39 -1.59
N ASN A 278 5.28 5.85 -0.35
CA ASN A 278 5.87 5.15 0.79
C ASN A 278 5.24 3.75 0.97
N GLY A 279 3.94 3.60 0.75
CA GLY A 279 3.23 2.31 0.73
C GLY A 279 3.76 1.36 -0.35
N VAL A 280 4.01 1.88 -1.55
CA VAL A 280 4.58 1.13 -2.68
C VAL A 280 5.98 0.61 -2.34
N LEU A 281 6.87 1.47 -1.85
CA LEU A 281 8.20 1.07 -1.40
C LEU A 281 8.14 0.07 -0.25
N TRP A 282 7.24 0.29 0.71
CA TRP A 282 7.09 -0.56 1.88
C TRP A 282 6.74 -2.01 1.52
N ILE A 283 5.79 -2.22 0.59
CA ILE A 283 5.41 -3.59 0.17
C ILE A 283 6.51 -4.28 -0.62
N ALA A 284 7.33 -3.52 -1.35
CA ALA A 284 8.51 -4.02 -2.05
C ALA A 284 9.68 -4.32 -1.09
N LYS A 285 9.56 -3.93 0.19
CA LYS A 285 10.62 -3.98 1.20
C LYS A 285 11.84 -3.11 0.86
N ALA A 286 11.66 -2.16 -0.05
CA ALA A 286 12.64 -1.14 -0.37
C ALA A 286 12.79 -0.13 0.79
N GLU A 287 13.93 0.56 0.80
CA GLU A 287 14.16 1.65 1.74
C GLU A 287 13.20 2.81 1.47
N ILE A 288 12.59 3.34 2.54
CA ILE A 288 11.79 4.56 2.48
C ILE A 288 12.68 5.69 2.99
N PRO A 289 12.85 6.79 2.22
CA PRO A 289 13.65 7.91 2.69
C PRO A 289 13.14 8.48 4.01
N ALA A 290 14.04 9.07 4.82
CA ALA A 290 13.67 9.60 6.13
C ALA A 290 12.53 10.65 6.09
N ASN A 291 12.46 11.42 5.00
CA ASN A 291 11.41 12.42 4.75
C ASN A 291 10.28 11.90 3.83
N GLY A 292 10.22 10.58 3.62
CA GLY A 292 9.37 9.94 2.63
C GLY A 292 9.80 10.26 1.20
N VAL A 293 9.06 9.74 0.22
CA VAL A 293 9.32 10.05 -1.19
C VAL A 293 8.99 11.51 -1.48
N GLU A 294 9.99 12.28 -1.88
CA GLU A 294 9.86 13.68 -2.31
C GLU A 294 10.09 13.78 -3.82
N HIS A 295 9.03 14.12 -4.56
CA HIS A 295 9.12 14.44 -5.97
C HIS A 295 8.12 15.55 -6.29
N PRO A 296 8.54 16.73 -6.74
CA PRO A 296 7.63 17.79 -7.18
C PRO A 296 6.75 17.30 -8.34
N VAL A 297 5.46 17.61 -8.29
CA VAL A 297 4.50 17.31 -9.35
C VAL A 297 3.93 18.63 -9.85
N SER A 298 4.17 18.92 -11.13
CA SER A 298 3.66 20.11 -11.80
C SER A 298 2.27 19.88 -12.40
N GLU A 299 1.64 20.96 -12.88
CA GLU A 299 0.40 20.84 -13.66
C GLU A 299 0.60 20.07 -14.97
N ASP A 300 1.75 20.24 -15.62
CA ASP A 300 2.12 19.49 -16.83
C ASP A 300 2.22 17.98 -16.55
N ASP A 301 2.72 17.61 -15.37
CA ASP A 301 2.77 16.20 -14.95
C ASP A 301 1.37 15.61 -14.74
N LEU A 302 0.45 16.38 -14.13
CA LEU A 302 -0.94 15.97 -13.94
C LEU A 302 -1.73 15.93 -15.26
N ASN A 303 -1.29 16.65 -16.29
CA ASN A 303 -1.94 16.67 -17.60
C ASN A 303 -1.31 15.65 -18.57
N ALA A 304 -0.15 15.10 -18.24
CA ALA A 304 0.51 14.09 -19.02
C ALA A 304 -0.24 12.75 -18.92
N ASN A 305 -0.36 12.07 -20.07
CA ASN A 305 -0.84 10.69 -20.16
C ASN A 305 -2.26 10.43 -19.63
N LEU A 306 -3.11 11.46 -19.51
CA LEU A 306 -4.53 11.30 -19.21
C LEU A 306 -5.16 10.26 -20.14
N ASP A 307 -6.04 9.43 -19.58
CA ASP A 307 -6.68 8.36 -20.33
C ASP A 307 -7.47 8.94 -21.51
N PRO A 308 -7.51 8.23 -22.65
CA PRO A 308 -8.39 8.60 -23.75
C PRO A 308 -9.84 8.30 -23.35
N LYS A 309 -10.50 9.27 -22.70
CA LYS A 309 -11.92 9.16 -22.33
C LYS A 309 -12.80 9.52 -23.54
N GLY A 310 -13.79 8.67 -23.82
CA GLY A 310 -14.86 9.00 -24.76
C GLY A 310 -15.75 10.10 -24.18
N ARG A 311 -16.15 11.08 -25.01
CA ARG A 311 -17.16 12.07 -24.63
C ARG A 311 -18.51 11.42 -24.35
#